data_AF-A0A1Q4VUA5-F1
#
_entry.id   AF-A0A1Q4VUA5-F1
#
_cell.length_a   1.000
_cell.length_b   1.000
_cell.length_c   1.000
_cell.angle_alpha   90.00
_cell.angle_beta   90.00
_cell.angle_gamma   90.00
#
_symmetry.space_group_name_H-M   'P 1'
#
loop_
_entity.id
_entity.type
_entity.pdbx_description
1 polymer ?
#
loop_
_entity_poly.entity_id
_entity_poly.type
_entity_poly.pdbx_seq_one_letter_code
_entity_poly.pdbx_strand_id
1 'polypeptide(L)'
;MKQRQKYRRVAEAGDDPRGVALCGAVARLRRELAVLPAELPDRAAADDELAALHAMVSAGDPEVPRLRRSLLLIAGAVGSISALAPALTDLRELIGLYGEAPRRF
;
A
#
# COMPACT_ATOMS: atom_id res chain seq x y z
N MET A 1 -3.10 -14.56 -40.00
CA MET A 1 -2.31 -14.36 -38.76
C MET A 1 -2.22 -12.88 -38.38
N LYS A 2 -3.26 -12.22 -37.86
CA LYS A 2 -3.13 -10.82 -37.38
C LYS A 2 -4.24 -10.45 -36.39
N GLN A 3 -4.14 -10.81 -35.10
CA GLN A 3 -4.99 -10.23 -34.02
C GLN A 3 -4.35 -10.31 -32.60
N ARG A 4 -3.04 -10.56 -32.45
CA ARG A 4 -2.39 -10.65 -31.11
C ARG A 4 -1.76 -9.35 -30.62
N GLN A 5 -2.03 -8.21 -31.29
CA GLN A 5 -1.31 -6.96 -31.05
C GLN A 5 -2.24 -5.74 -30.88
N LYS A 6 -3.42 -5.92 -30.26
CA LYS A 6 -4.26 -4.79 -29.81
C LYS A 6 -4.50 -4.73 -28.30
N TYR A 7 -4.14 -5.77 -27.55
CA TYR A 7 -4.26 -5.80 -26.09
C TYR A 7 -2.97 -5.43 -25.34
N ARG A 8 -1.88 -5.10 -26.04
CA ARG A 8 -0.59 -4.73 -25.41
C ARG A 8 -0.39 -3.22 -25.22
N ARG A 9 -1.32 -2.39 -25.70
CA ARG A 9 -1.20 -0.92 -25.69
C ARG A 9 -2.35 -0.21 -24.97
N VAL A 10 -2.98 -0.89 -24.01
CA VAL A 10 -3.90 -0.23 -23.05
C VAL A 10 -3.27 -0.16 -21.66
N ALA A 11 -2.08 -0.74 -21.46
CA ALA A 11 -1.26 -0.61 -20.25
C ALA A 11 -0.31 0.60 -20.29
N GLU A 12 -0.51 1.56 -21.21
CA GLU A 12 0.37 2.73 -21.40
C GLU A 12 -0.28 4.07 -21.00
N ALA A 13 -1.50 4.07 -20.47
CA ALA A 13 -2.10 5.28 -19.89
C ALA A 13 -3.21 4.92 -18.90
N GLY A 14 -2.84 4.78 -17.62
CA GLY A 14 -3.76 4.47 -16.55
C GLY A 14 -3.05 3.60 -15.53
N ASP A 15 -2.34 4.28 -14.63
CA ASP A 15 -1.81 3.77 -13.37
C ASP A 15 -2.67 2.60 -12.83
N ASP A 16 -2.06 1.47 -12.42
CA ASP A 16 -2.81 0.30 -11.91
C ASP A 16 -3.84 0.80 -10.87
N PRO A 17 -5.15 0.60 -11.06
CA PRO A 17 -6.17 1.13 -10.16
C PRO A 17 -5.94 0.67 -8.70
N ARG A 18 -5.33 -0.51 -8.51
CA ARG A 18 -4.91 -1.01 -7.20
C ARG A 18 -3.73 -0.21 -6.64
N GLY A 19 -2.81 0.22 -7.49
CA GLY A 19 -1.69 1.10 -7.15
C GLY A 19 -2.16 2.48 -6.75
N VAL A 20 -3.08 3.09 -7.53
CA VAL A 20 -3.68 4.38 -7.21
C VAL A 20 -4.42 4.35 -5.88
N ALA A 21 -5.26 3.34 -5.66
CA ALA A 21 -6.02 3.19 -4.43
C ALA A 21 -5.08 3.00 -3.22
N LEU A 22 -4.03 2.18 -3.38
CA LEU A 22 -3.03 1.95 -2.34
C LEU A 22 -2.24 3.22 -2.01
N CYS A 23 -1.81 3.98 -3.03
CA CYS A 23 -1.18 5.29 -2.83
C CYS A 23 -2.10 6.28 -2.11
N GLY A 24 -3.39 6.31 -2.44
CA GLY A 24 -4.40 7.13 -1.74
C GLY A 24 -4.57 6.74 -0.27
N ALA A 25 -4.64 5.44 0.02
CA ALA A 25 -4.74 4.93 1.39
C ALA A 25 -3.50 5.27 2.23
N VAL A 26 -2.30 5.16 1.65
CA VAL A 26 -1.04 5.56 2.30
C VAL A 26 -1.02 7.05 2.59
N ALA A 27 -1.40 7.88 1.63
CA ALA A 27 -1.46 9.34 1.82
C ALA A 27 -2.44 9.72 2.93
N ARG A 28 -3.58 9.02 3.03
CA ARG A 28 -4.55 9.19 4.13
C ARG A 28 -3.93 8.80 5.47
N LEU A 29 -3.32 7.62 5.58
CA LEU A 29 -2.70 7.17 6.84
C LEU A 29 -1.59 8.12 7.32
N ARG A 30 -0.77 8.64 6.41
CA ARG A 30 0.23 9.67 6.74
C ARG A 30 -0.39 10.95 7.31
N ARG A 31 -1.52 11.40 6.77
CA ARG A 31 -2.25 12.56 7.32
C ARG A 31 -2.82 12.27 8.71
N GLU A 32 -3.36 11.07 8.91
CA GLU A 32 -3.89 10.65 10.22
C GLU A 32 -2.78 10.50 11.26
N LEU A 33 -1.61 9.99 10.88
CA LEU A 33 -0.42 9.99 11.75
C LEU A 33 0.09 11.41 12.04
N ALA A 34 0.03 12.31 11.05
CA ALA A 34 0.51 13.67 11.20
C ALA A 34 -0.26 14.46 12.28
N VAL A 35 -1.55 14.18 12.45
CA VAL A 35 -2.41 14.82 13.46
C VAL A 35 -2.30 14.21 14.86
N LEU A 36 -1.67 13.04 15.00
CA LEU A 36 -1.43 12.44 16.31
C LEU A 36 -0.32 13.19 17.07
N PRO A 37 -0.35 13.19 18.41
CA PRO A 37 0.70 13.80 19.23
C PRO A 37 2.09 13.27 18.85
N ALA A 38 3.10 14.14 18.90
CA ALA A 38 4.48 13.82 18.51
C ALA A 38 5.20 12.84 19.46
N GLU A 39 4.59 12.47 20.59
CA GLU A 39 5.18 11.57 21.60
C GLU A 39 5.16 10.09 21.20
N LEU A 40 4.69 9.75 20.00
CA LEU A 40 4.75 8.39 19.47
C LEU A 40 6.21 7.99 19.20
N PRO A 41 6.81 7.07 19.99
CA PRO A 41 8.23 6.77 19.94
C PRO A 41 8.70 6.31 18.56
N ASP A 42 7.85 5.55 17.88
CA ASP A 42 8.16 4.93 16.59
C ASP A 42 7.48 5.65 15.40
N ARG A 43 6.97 6.88 15.60
CA ARG A 43 6.29 7.65 14.54
C ARG A 43 7.17 7.90 13.34
N ALA A 44 8.43 8.32 13.55
CA ALA A 44 9.35 8.61 12.47
C ALA A 44 9.62 7.34 11.62
N ALA A 45 9.79 6.20 12.28
CA ALA A 45 9.95 4.91 11.59
C ALA A 45 8.70 4.51 10.79
N ALA A 46 7.50 4.76 11.34
CA ALA A 46 6.25 4.51 10.62
C ALA A 46 6.10 5.43 9.39
N ASP A 47 6.43 6.71 9.52
CA ASP A 47 6.37 7.68 8.41
C ASP A 47 7.37 7.33 7.29
N ASP A 48 8.59 6.92 7.64
CA ASP A 48 9.62 6.48 6.68
C ASP A 48 9.19 5.21 5.94
N GLU A 49 8.64 4.23 6.65
CA GLU A 49 8.13 2.99 6.05
C GLU A 49 6.94 3.27 5.11
N LEU A 50 6.05 4.21 5.48
CA LEU A 50 4.95 4.65 4.63
C LEU A 50 5.45 5.37 3.36
N ALA A 51 6.50 6.17 3.47
CA ALA A 51 7.13 6.79 2.31
C ALA A 51 7.76 5.75 1.38
N ALA A 52 8.45 4.75 1.93
CA ALA A 52 9.03 3.65 1.17
C ALA A 52 7.96 2.79 0.47
N LEU A 53 6.85 2.50 1.15
CA LEU A 53 5.72 1.78 0.57
C LEU A 53 5.06 2.58 -0.56
N HIS A 54 4.85 3.89 -0.37
CA HIS A 54 4.32 4.76 -1.41
C HIS A 54 5.22 4.78 -2.66
N ALA A 55 6.54 4.89 -2.48
CA ALA A 55 7.51 4.91 -3.58
C ALA A 55 7.51 3.58 -4.36
N MET A 56 7.47 2.45 -3.65
CA MET A 56 7.41 1.11 -4.24
C MET A 56 6.14 0.91 -5.08
N VAL A 57 4.98 1.32 -4.55
CA VAL A 57 3.70 1.19 -5.26
C VAL A 57 3.67 2.12 -6.48
N SER A 58 4.17 3.35 -6.33
CA SER A 58 4.26 4.33 -7.42
C SER A 58 5.24 3.91 -8.53
N ALA A 59 6.19 3.01 -8.23
CA ALA A 59 7.10 2.44 -9.22
C ALA A 59 6.43 1.36 -10.10
N GLY A 60 5.23 0.89 -9.75
CA GLY A 60 4.38 0.04 -10.59
C GLY A 60 4.59 -1.47 -10.49
N ASP A 61 5.55 -1.97 -9.70
CA ASP A 61 5.76 -3.40 -9.46
C ASP A 61 6.00 -3.71 -7.97
N PRO A 62 4.97 -3.57 -7.10
CA PRO A 62 5.13 -3.78 -5.68
C PRO A 62 5.17 -5.27 -5.32
N GLU A 63 6.19 -5.68 -4.57
CA GLU A 63 6.36 -7.06 -4.10
C GLU A 63 5.40 -7.39 -2.94
N VAL A 64 4.49 -8.36 -3.11
CA VAL A 64 3.51 -8.76 -2.08
C VAL A 64 4.12 -9.12 -0.71
N PRO A 65 5.22 -9.90 -0.63
CA PRO A 65 5.86 -10.19 0.65
C PRO A 65 6.37 -8.92 1.34
N ARG A 66 6.87 -7.96 0.55
CA ARG A 66 7.38 -6.67 1.04
C ARG A 66 6.25 -5.77 1.52
N LEU A 67 5.15 -5.66 0.76
CA LEU A 67 3.94 -4.94 1.18
C LEU A 67 3.41 -5.44 2.53
N ARG A 68 3.32 -6.77 2.71
CA ARG A 68 2.87 -7.38 3.97
C ARG A 68 3.82 -7.11 5.11
N ARG A 69 5.14 -7.15 4.86
CA ARG A 69 6.15 -6.83 5.87
C ARG A 69 6.04 -5.36 6.31
N SER A 70 5.96 -4.43 5.36
CA SER A 70 5.79 -3.00 5.63
C SER A 70 4.54 -2.74 6.47
N LEU A 71 3.41 -3.38 6.14
CA LEU A 71 2.18 -3.27 6.93
C LEU A 71 2.38 -3.72 8.39
N LEU A 72 3.10 -4.82 8.61
CA LEU A 72 3.40 -5.31 9.97
C LEU A 72 4.32 -4.35 10.75
N LEU A 73 5.31 -3.76 10.08
CA LEU A 73 6.20 -2.76 10.68
C LEU A 73 5.42 -1.51 11.08
N ILE A 74 4.57 -1.00 10.19
CA ILE A 74 3.70 0.15 10.45
C ILE A 74 2.76 -0.17 11.61
N ALA A 75 2.10 -1.34 11.61
CA ALA A 75 1.21 -1.73 12.70
C ALA A 75 1.93 -1.87 14.06
N GLY A 76 3.18 -2.36 14.06
CA GLY A 76 4.01 -2.44 15.26
C GLY A 76 4.44 -1.07 15.79
N ALA A 77 4.86 -0.17 14.90
CA ALA A 77 5.32 1.18 15.24
C ALA A 77 4.18 2.11 15.70
N VAL A 78 2.97 1.91 15.15
CA VAL A 78 1.79 2.69 15.50
C VAL A 78 1.09 2.15 16.76
N GLY A 79 1.25 0.85 17.06
CA GLY A 79 0.56 0.19 18.17
C GLY A 79 -0.96 0.06 17.97
N SER A 80 -1.69 -0.29 19.03
CA SER A 80 -3.15 -0.50 19.02
C SER A 80 -3.97 0.79 19.04
N ILE A 81 -3.56 1.84 18.31
CA ILE A 81 -4.31 3.09 18.24
C ILE A 81 -5.57 2.87 17.41
N SER A 82 -6.71 2.76 18.08
CA SER A 82 -8.01 2.50 17.44
C SER A 82 -8.38 3.54 16.37
N ALA A 83 -7.88 4.77 16.47
CA ALA A 83 -8.12 5.82 15.49
C ALA A 83 -7.51 5.51 14.11
N LEU A 84 -6.45 4.69 14.05
CA LEU A 84 -5.77 4.31 12.81
C LEU A 84 -6.23 2.95 12.27
N ALA A 85 -7.05 2.22 13.03
CA ALA A 85 -7.59 0.93 12.62
C ALA A 85 -8.35 0.97 11.27
N PRO A 86 -9.16 2.01 10.95
CA PRO A 86 -9.82 2.08 9.65
C PRO A 86 -8.81 2.18 8.49
N ALA A 87 -7.83 3.09 8.58
CA ALA A 87 -6.83 3.27 7.51
C ALA A 87 -5.89 2.06 7.35
N LEU A 88 -5.54 1.39 8.45
CA LEU A 88 -4.77 0.14 8.40
C LEU A 88 -5.57 -1.02 7.79
N THR A 89 -6.88 -1.08 8.04
CA THR A 89 -7.78 -2.06 7.43
C THR A 89 -7.86 -1.85 5.92
N ASP A 90 -8.02 -0.60 5.47
CA ASP A 90 -8.02 -0.26 4.04
C ASP A 90 -6.73 -0.72 3.35
N LEU A 91 -5.56 -0.45 3.95
CA LEU A 91 -4.27 -0.92 3.42
C LEU A 91 -4.19 -2.45 3.34
N ARG A 92 -4.68 -3.15 4.37
CA ARG A 92 -4.68 -4.62 4.39
C ARG A 92 -5.51 -5.20 3.26
N GLU A 93 -6.72 -4.68 3.04
CA GLU A 93 -7.62 -5.13 1.98
C GLU A 93 -7.00 -4.86 0.59
N LEU A 94 -6.46 -3.66 0.38
CA LEU A 94 -5.80 -3.28 -0.88
C LEU A 94 -4.56 -4.14 -1.17
N ILE A 95 -3.75 -4.46 -0.16
CA ILE A 95 -2.61 -5.39 -0.29
C ILE A 95 -3.10 -6.81 -0.59
N GLY A 96 -4.26 -7.21 -0.05
CA GLY A 96 -4.93 -8.48 -0.35
C GLY A 96 -5.15 -8.70 -1.84
N LEU A 97 -5.55 -7.65 -2.57
CA LEU A 97 -5.80 -7.68 -4.01
C LEU A 97 -4.55 -8.00 -4.88
N TYR A 98 -3.34 -7.86 -4.33
CA TYR A 98 -2.11 -8.29 -5.01
C TYR A 98 -1.78 -9.76 -4.74
N GLY A 99 -2.24 -10.31 -3.60
CA GLY A 99 -1.96 -11.68 -3.17
C GLY A 99 -2.97 -12.72 -3.64
N GLU A 100 -4.07 -12.29 -4.25
CA GLU A 100 -5.16 -13.14 -4.75
C GLU A 100 -4.88 -13.71 -6.15
N ALA A 101 -3.62 -14.11 -6.40
CA ALA A 101 -3.35 -15.08 -7.44
C ALA A 101 -3.94 -16.43 -6.97
N PRO A 102 -4.76 -17.12 -7.79
CA PRO A 102 -5.41 -18.33 -7.36
C PRO A 102 -4.33 -19.33 -6.97
N ARG A 103 -4.28 -19.73 -5.69
CA ARG A 103 -3.56 -20.92 -5.29
C ARG A 103 -4.26 -22.09 -5.98
N ARG A 104 -3.78 -22.45 -7.17
CA ARG A 104 -4.05 -23.77 -7.75
C ARG A 104 -3.27 -24.76 -6.89
N PHE A 105 -3.99 -25.35 -5.95
CA PHE A 105 -3.62 -26.66 -5.40
C PHE A 105 -3.88 -27.72 -6.47
#